data_AF-A0AAD5JV29-F1
#
_entry.id   AF-A0AAD5JV29-F1
#
_cell.length_a   1.000
_cell.length_b   1.000
_cell.length_c   1.000
_cell.angle_alpha   90.00
_cell.angle_beta   90.00
_cell.angle_gamma   90.00
#
_symmetry.space_group_name_H-M   'P 1'
#
loop_
_entity.id
_entity.type
_entity.pdbx_description
1 polymer ?
#
loop_
_entity_poly.entity_id
_entity_poly.type
_entity_poly.pdbx_seq_one_letter_code
_entity_poly.pdbx_strand_id
1 'polypeptide(L)'
;MAHLPETTFDSTYLWGYALLAATAILFFGTLYAMIGSKFVSDTQIEILDWIKHDEYYCLLVPITAIVWIYFIVWNWMGMKFFRHN
;
A
#
# COMPACT_ATOMS: atom_id res chain seq x y z
N MET A 1 24.31 36.57 17.50
CA MET A 1 24.40 35.11 17.39
C MET A 1 23.97 34.74 15.98
N ALA A 2 24.87 34.25 15.14
CA ALA A 2 24.52 33.82 13.79
C ALA A 2 23.72 32.51 13.87
N HIS A 3 22.50 32.51 13.35
CA HIS A 3 21.71 31.29 13.18
C HIS A 3 22.37 30.49 12.05
N LEU A 4 23.05 29.40 12.39
CA LEU A 4 23.55 28.45 11.39
C LEU A 4 22.36 27.65 10.86
N PRO A 5 22.25 27.41 9.55
CA PRO A 5 21.22 26.54 9.01
C PRO A 5 21.43 25.14 9.58
N GLU A 6 20.48 24.68 10.38
CA GLU A 6 20.38 23.29 10.79
C GLU A 6 20.19 22.45 9.53
N THR A 7 21.24 21.70 9.15
CA THR A 7 21.17 20.72 8.07
C THR A 7 20.34 19.54 8.57
N THR A 8 19.02 19.71 8.63
CA THR A 8 18.11 18.62 8.92
C THR A 8 18.21 17.65 7.77
N PHE A 9 18.69 16.43 8.04
CA PHE A 9 18.65 15.36 7.05
C PHE A 9 17.17 15.16 6.68
N ASP A 10 16.80 15.63 5.50
CA ASP A 10 15.44 15.61 5.02
C ASP A 10 15.08 14.16 4.66
N SER A 11 14.72 13.35 5.65
CA SER A 11 14.38 11.92 5.47
C SER A 11 13.07 11.72 4.68
N THR A 12 12.48 12.80 4.20
CA THR A 12 11.24 12.85 3.42
C THR A 12 11.35 12.01 2.13
N TYR A 13 12.52 12.00 1.47
CA TYR A 13 12.71 11.20 0.25
C TYR A 13 12.68 9.69 0.52
N LEU A 14 13.23 9.23 1.67
CA LEU A 14 13.20 7.83 2.08
C LEU A 14 11.76 7.33 2.27
N TRP A 15 10.91 8.14 2.88
CA TRP A 15 9.49 7.82 3.04
C TRP A 15 8.75 7.78 1.69
N GLY A 16 9.12 8.66 0.76
CA GLY A 16 8.63 8.61 -0.62
C GLY A 16 8.98 7.29 -1.31
N TYR A 17 10.24 6.86 -1.23
CA TYR A 17 10.67 5.57 -1.79
C TYR A 17 10.01 4.38 -1.08
N ALA A 18 9.86 4.42 0.24
CA ALA A 18 9.16 3.37 0.99
C ALA A 18 7.69 3.23 0.56
N LEU A 19 7.00 4.35 0.34
CA LEU A 19 5.61 4.37 -0.12
C LEU A 19 5.48 3.84 -1.57
N LEU A 20 6.40 4.23 -2.46
CA LEU A 20 6.49 3.69 -3.82
C LEU A 20 6.76 2.17 -3.82
N ALA A 21 7.68 1.72 -2.98
CA ALA A 21 8.00 0.29 -2.86
C ALA A 21 6.80 -0.50 -2.32
N ALA A 22 6.14 0.00 -1.26
CA ALA A 22 4.98 -0.66 -0.67
C ALA A 22 3.81 -0.76 -1.67
N THR A 23 3.50 0.32 -2.39
CA THR A 23 2.43 0.32 -3.40
C THR A 23 2.75 -0.58 -4.59
N ALA A 24 4.02 -0.64 -5.03
CA ALA A 24 4.46 -1.56 -6.07
C ALA A 24 4.32 -3.02 -5.63
N ILE A 25 4.77 -3.38 -4.42
CA ILE A 25 4.65 -4.74 -3.88
C ILE A 25 3.19 -5.17 -3.78
N LEU A 26 2.32 -4.29 -3.25
CA LEU A 26 0.88 -4.57 -3.19
C LEU A 26 0.27 -4.74 -4.59
N PHE A 27 0.67 -3.91 -5.55
CA PHE A 27 0.20 -4.00 -6.93
C PHE A 27 0.64 -5.32 -7.59
N PHE A 28 1.92 -5.66 -7.56
CA PHE A 28 2.42 -6.91 -8.13
C PHE A 28 1.91 -8.15 -7.39
N GLY A 29 1.77 -8.07 -6.05
CA GLY A 29 1.22 -9.15 -5.23
C GLY A 29 -0.24 -9.44 -5.56
N THR A 30 -1.08 -8.40 -5.68
CA THR A 30 -2.48 -8.56 -6.09
C THR A 30 -2.61 -9.01 -7.55
N LEU A 31 -1.76 -8.50 -8.45
CA LEU A 31 -1.72 -8.95 -9.84
C LEU A 31 -1.33 -10.43 -9.95
N TYR A 32 -0.34 -10.87 -9.18
CA TYR A 32 0.09 -12.26 -9.11
C TYR A 32 -1.01 -13.16 -8.53
N ALA A 33 -1.68 -12.72 -7.46
CA ALA A 33 -2.77 -13.49 -6.87
C ALA A 33 -3.97 -13.63 -7.83
N MET A 34 -4.28 -12.61 -8.64
CA MET A 34 -5.40 -12.65 -9.60
C MET A 34 -5.10 -13.48 -10.86
N ILE A 35 -3.92 -13.28 -11.46
CA ILE A 35 -3.58 -13.83 -12.79
C ILE A 35 -2.58 -14.97 -12.66
N GLY A 36 -1.58 -14.80 -11.81
CA GLY A 36 -0.46 -15.74 -11.65
C GLY A 36 -0.83 -17.04 -10.95
N SER A 37 -1.70 -17.00 -9.93
CA SER A 37 -2.06 -18.19 -9.15
C SER A 37 -2.78 -19.25 -9.99
N LYS A 38 -3.61 -18.85 -10.96
CA LYS A 38 -4.35 -19.75 -11.87
C LYS A 38 -3.47 -20.46 -12.89
N PHE A 39 -2.28 -19.93 -13.19
CA PHE A 39 -1.37 -20.51 -14.19
C PHE A 39 -0.35 -21.50 -13.58
N VAL A 40 -0.20 -21.52 -12.26
CA VAL A 40 0.79 -22.36 -11.56
C VAL A 40 0.15 -23.68 -11.10
N SER A 41 0.80 -24.79 -11.44
CA SER A 41 0.45 -26.12 -10.92
C SER A 41 0.76 -26.21 -9.42
N ASP A 42 0.05 -27.09 -8.69
CA ASP A 42 0.19 -27.22 -7.24
C ASP A 42 1.65 -27.48 -6.85
N THR A 43 2.26 -26.44 -6.30
CA THR A 43 3.61 -26.48 -5.79
C THR A 43 3.44 -26.88 -4.33
N GLN A 44 4.06 -27.96 -3.86
CA GLN A 44 3.90 -28.57 -2.52
C GLN A 44 4.30 -27.67 -1.33
N ILE A 45 4.29 -26.36 -1.50
CA ILE A 45 4.54 -25.33 -0.50
C ILE A 45 3.17 -24.81 -0.04
N GLU A 46 2.85 -25.06 1.23
CA GLU A 46 1.54 -24.83 1.84
C GLU A 46 1.02 -23.38 1.68
N ILE A 47 1.92 -22.38 1.76
CA ILE A 47 1.58 -20.96 1.61
C ILE A 47 1.14 -20.64 0.17
N LEU A 48 1.80 -21.23 -0.82
CA LEU A 48 1.54 -20.95 -2.23
C LEU A 48 0.25 -21.64 -2.70
N ASP A 49 -0.02 -22.84 -2.15
CA ASP A 49 -1.25 -23.58 -2.40
C ASP A 49 -2.47 -22.90 -1.73
N TRP A 50 -2.27 -22.32 -0.54
CA TRP A 50 -3.30 -21.50 0.13
C TRP A 50 -3.69 -20.26 -0.69
N ILE A 51 -2.70 -19.51 -1.21
CA ILE A 51 -2.95 -18.34 -2.07
C ILE A 51 -3.66 -18.75 -3.38
N LYS A 52 -3.34 -19.93 -3.92
CA LYS A 52 -3.98 -20.45 -5.13
C LYS A 52 -5.46 -20.78 -4.91
N HIS A 53 -5.79 -21.41 -3.79
CA HIS A 53 -7.18 -21.77 -3.47
C HIS A 53 -8.02 -20.57 -3.00
N ASP A 54 -7.39 -19.43 -2.72
CA ASP A 54 -8.06 -18.22 -2.25
C ASP A 54 -8.60 -17.36 -3.42
N GLU A 55 -9.67 -17.83 -4.06
CA GLU A 55 -10.37 -17.13 -5.15
C GLU A 55 -11.19 -15.93 -4.68
N TYR A 56 -11.67 -15.94 -3.43
CA TYR A 56 -12.69 -15.00 -2.95
C TYR A 56 -12.08 -13.75 -2.30
N TYR A 57 -10.98 -13.89 -1.55
CA TYR A 57 -10.38 -12.77 -0.83
C TYR A 57 -9.32 -12.01 -1.65
N CYS A 58 -8.88 -12.56 -2.77
CA CYS A 58 -7.90 -11.92 -3.66
C CYS A 58 -8.36 -10.54 -4.18
N LEU A 59 -9.66 -10.38 -4.46
CA LEU A 59 -10.22 -9.09 -4.93
C LEU A 59 -10.53 -8.13 -3.78
N LEU A 60 -10.65 -8.63 -2.54
CA LEU A 60 -10.92 -7.83 -1.36
C LEU A 60 -9.74 -6.91 -1.02
N VAL A 61 -8.51 -7.39 -1.21
CA VAL A 61 -7.27 -6.65 -0.91
C VAL A 61 -7.15 -5.34 -1.72
N PRO A 62 -7.25 -5.33 -3.06
CA PRO A 62 -7.18 -4.07 -3.81
C PRO A 62 -8.38 -3.14 -3.54
N ILE A 63 -9.57 -3.70 -3.32
CA ILE A 63 -10.77 -2.90 -3.01
C ILE A 63 -10.62 -2.20 -1.65
N THR A 64 -10.17 -2.92 -0.62
CA THR A 64 -9.96 -2.34 0.72
C THR A 64 -8.87 -1.27 0.71
N ALA A 65 -7.81 -1.43 -0.10
CA ALA A 65 -6.79 -0.40 -0.27
C ALA A 65 -7.36 0.91 -0.84
N ILE A 66 -8.23 0.84 -1.86
CA ILE A 66 -8.90 2.03 -2.44
C ILE A 66 -9.79 2.72 -1.40
N VAL A 67 -10.60 1.95 -0.67
CA VAL A 67 -11.48 2.46 0.39
C VAL A 67 -10.67 3.14 1.50
N TRP A 68 -9.52 2.55 1.87
CA TRP A 68 -8.65 3.08 2.91
C TRP A 68 -8.03 4.43 2.52
N ILE A 69 -7.56 4.58 1.27
CA ILE A 69 -7.05 5.87 0.76
C ILE A 69 -8.15 6.94 0.82
N TYR A 70 -9.35 6.60 0.34
CA TYR A 70 -10.48 7.53 0.38
C TYR A 70 -10.81 7.97 1.81
N PHE A 71 -10.83 7.02 2.76
CA PHE A 71 -11.07 7.30 4.16
C PHE A 71 -10.05 8.26 4.76
N ILE A 72 -8.75 8.04 4.51
CA ILE A 72 -7.67 8.91 5.02
C ILE A 72 -7.79 10.32 4.43
N VAL A 73 -7.96 10.43 3.12
CA VAL A 73 -8.06 11.74 2.45
C VAL A 73 -9.28 12.49 2.96
N TRP A 74 -10.44 11.83 3.09
CA TRP A 74 -11.65 12.45 3.60
C TRP A 74 -11.51 12.88 5.07
N ASN A 75 -10.90 12.06 5.91
CA ASN A 75 -10.64 12.39 7.30
C ASN A 75 -9.71 13.60 7.42
N TRP A 76 -8.63 13.63 6.62
CA TRP A 76 -7.70 14.75 6.57
C TRP A 76 -8.35 16.05 6.05
N MET A 77 -9.15 15.94 4.99
CA MET A 77 -9.92 17.06 4.45
C MET A 77 -10.91 17.61 5.50
N GLY A 78 -11.57 16.73 6.24
CA GLY A 78 -12.45 17.12 7.35
C GLY A 78 -11.70 17.95 8.40
N MET A 79 -10.54 17.49 8.86
CA MET A 79 -9.71 18.24 9.82
C MET A 79 -9.26 19.60 9.28
N LYS A 80 -8.95 19.70 7.98
CA LYS A 80 -8.63 20.99 7.35
C LYS A 80 -9.84 21.91 7.30
N PHE A 81 -11.02 21.40 6.98
CA PHE A 81 -12.24 22.19 6.88
C PHE A 81 -12.63 22.78 8.24
N PHE A 82 -12.55 22.00 9.33
CA PHE A 82 -12.82 22.47 10.70
C PHE A 82 -11.78 23.43 11.27
N ARG A 83 -10.59 23.51 10.69
CA ARG A 83 -9.53 24.42 11.16
C ARG A 83 -9.55 25.78 10.46
N HIS A 84 -10.15 25.84 9.28
CA HIS A 84 -10.24 27.06 8.45
C HIS A 84 -11.64 27.68 8.42
N ASN A 85 -12.60 27.11 9.17
CA ASN A 85 -13.95 27.62 9.39
C ASN A 85 -14.20 27.75 10.90
#